data_AF-A0A072VS57-F1
#
_entry.id   AF-A0A072VS57-F1
#
_cell.length_a   1.000
_cell.length_b   1.000
_cell.length_c   1.000
_cell.angle_alpha   90.00
_cell.angle_beta   90.00
_cell.angle_gamma   90.00
#
_symmetry.space_group_name_H-M   'P 1'
#
loop_
_entity.id
_entity.type
_entity.pdbx_description
1 polymer ?
#
loop_
_entity_poly.entity_id
_entity_poly.type
_entity_poly.pdbx_seq_one_letter_code
_entity_poly.pdbx_strand_id
1 'polypeptide(L)'
;MASKKQIPTNNGNSGTLSLNRALDDALVEAFMQELEKDPSPIASGGKRKKLKVVKNKEAKNEIIELKESMNVVAEALREGNAAIREGNEITRERHKHELPPISGEETWNLIKECGCDTDSLTKIYCAVMKDKDKLRMILQCPPEACKAVIMQMVSG
;
A
#
# COMPACT_ATOMS: atom_id res chain seq x y z
N MET A 1 50.79 20.95 12.40
CA MET A 1 49.77 22.02 12.51
C MET A 1 48.60 21.66 11.58
N ALA A 2 47.36 21.72 12.11
CA ALA A 2 46.02 21.65 11.46
C ALA A 2 45.78 20.51 10.45
N SER A 3 44.97 19.47 10.69
CA SER A 3 43.58 19.35 11.17
C SER A 3 42.52 20.02 10.28
N LYS A 4 41.79 19.21 9.49
CA LYS A 4 40.45 19.44 8.92
C LYS A 4 39.92 18.08 8.41
N LYS A 5 39.14 17.38 9.23
CA LYS A 5 37.67 17.43 9.38
C LYS A 5 36.98 16.33 8.55
N GLN A 6 36.76 15.24 9.26
CA GLN A 6 35.76 14.21 9.03
C GLN A 6 34.38 14.86 8.85
N ILE A 7 33.62 14.42 7.84
CA ILE A 7 32.21 14.76 7.65
C ILE A 7 31.40 13.61 8.26
N PRO A 8 30.53 13.84 9.25
CA PRO A 8 29.53 12.87 9.67
C PRO A 8 28.26 13.08 8.83
N THR A 9 27.92 12.12 7.96
CA THR A 9 26.56 12.04 7.42
C THR A 9 25.74 11.12 8.32
N ASN A 10 25.13 11.75 9.32
CA ASN A 10 23.98 11.22 10.04
C ASN A 10 22.73 11.27 9.13
N ASN A 11 21.75 10.46 9.50
CA ASN A 11 20.32 10.49 9.17
C ASN A 11 19.83 9.66 8.00
N GLY A 12 19.00 8.67 8.33
CA GLY A 12 18.30 7.87 7.33
C GLY A 12 17.22 6.90 7.79
N ASN A 13 16.67 7.07 8.99
CA ASN A 13 15.29 6.66 9.30
C ASN A 13 14.98 5.15 9.37
N SER A 14 15.36 4.50 10.48
CA SER A 14 14.81 3.19 10.91
C SER A 14 13.67 3.34 11.94
N GLY A 15 12.85 4.39 11.84
CA GLY A 15 11.93 4.79 12.94
C GLY A 15 10.44 4.90 12.60
N THR A 16 10.01 4.77 11.34
CA THR A 16 8.63 5.16 10.97
C THR A 16 7.58 4.07 11.08
N LEU A 17 7.98 2.79 11.18
CA LEU A 17 7.00 1.70 11.32
C LEU A 17 6.59 1.42 12.78
N SER A 18 7.37 1.85 13.78
CA SER A 18 7.05 1.58 15.18
C SER A 18 6.13 2.63 15.82
N LEU A 19 6.12 3.86 15.31
CA LEU A 19 5.37 4.97 15.91
C LEU A 19 3.87 4.82 15.68
N ASN A 20 3.46 4.41 14.48
CA ASN A 20 2.04 4.14 14.19
C ASN A 20 1.52 2.97 15.04
N ARG A 21 2.29 1.89 15.13
CA ARG A 21 1.93 0.73 15.97
C ARG A 21 1.88 1.08 17.46
N ALA A 22 2.84 1.87 17.95
CA ALA A 22 2.87 2.30 19.35
C ALA A 22 1.74 3.30 19.68
N LEU A 23 1.34 4.16 18.73
CA LEU A 23 0.18 5.04 18.89
C LEU A 23 -1.13 4.26 18.89
N ASP A 24 -1.26 3.26 18.02
CA ASP A 24 -2.42 2.37 17.97
C ASP A 24 -2.53 1.53 19.25
N ASP A 25 -1.42 0.95 19.73
CA ASP A 25 -1.38 0.16 20.96
C ASP A 25 -1.66 1.02 22.20
N ALA A 26 -1.11 2.24 22.28
CA ALA A 26 -1.36 3.17 23.38
C ALA A 26 -2.80 3.68 23.41
N LEU A 27 -3.43 3.87 22.24
CA LEU A 27 -4.84 4.25 22.15
C LEU A 27 -5.76 3.12 22.63
N VAL A 28 -5.45 1.88 22.26
CA VAL A 28 -6.17 0.69 22.71
C VAL A 28 -5.99 0.49 24.22
N GLU A 29 -4.79 0.68 24.76
CA GLU A 29 -4.51 0.53 26.19
C GLU A 29 -5.19 1.61 27.03
N ALA A 30 -5.14 2.88 26.60
CA ALA A 30 -5.84 3.97 27.27
C ALA A 30 -7.37 3.74 27.29
N PHE A 31 -7.92 3.21 26.20
CA PHE A 31 -9.35 2.92 26.12
C PHE A 31 -9.77 1.74 27.01
N MET A 32 -8.92 0.70 27.12
CA MET A 32 -9.15 -0.42 28.05
C MET A 32 -9.08 0.02 29.51
N GLN A 33 -8.14 0.92 29.86
CA GLN A 33 -8.03 1.47 31.23
C GLN A 33 -9.25 2.33 31.61
N GLU A 34 -9.86 3.03 30.65
CA GLU A 34 -11.06 3.84 30.89
C GLU A 34 -12.29 2.96 31.20
N LEU A 35 -12.36 1.77 30.61
CA LEU A 35 -13.43 0.79 30.86
C LEU A 35 -13.25 0.00 32.17
N GLU A 36 -12.01 -0.12 32.65
CA GLU A 36 -11.68 -0.85 33.89
C GLU A 36 -11.79 0.01 35.16
N LYS A 37 -11.95 1.34 35.00
CA LYS A 37 -12.31 2.23 36.11
C LYS A 37 -13.75 1.97 36.57
N ASP A 38 -13.87 1.13 37.59
CA ASP A 38 -15.10 0.96 38.37
C ASP A 38 -15.69 2.32 38.77
N PRO A 39 -17.00 2.56 38.60
CA PRO A 39 -17.66 3.75 39.13
C PRO A 39 -17.81 3.61 40.65
N SER A 40 -16.75 3.88 41.40
CA SER A 40 -16.83 3.99 42.87
C SER A 40 -17.69 5.21 43.26
N PRO A 41 -18.77 5.02 44.04
CA PRO A 41 -19.65 6.11 44.42
C PRO A 41 -19.04 6.90 45.58
N ILE A 42 -18.90 8.21 45.40
CA ILE A 42 -18.57 9.14 46.47
C ILE A 42 -19.64 9.00 47.56
N ALA A 43 -19.19 8.65 48.77
CA ALA A 43 -20.05 8.38 49.92
C ALA A 43 -20.75 9.65 50.44
N SER A 44 -22.07 9.56 50.66
CA SER A 44 -22.77 10.35 51.67
C SER A 44 -24.03 9.59 52.11
N GLY A 45 -24.22 9.50 53.43
CA GLY A 45 -25.12 8.56 54.09
C GLY A 45 -26.61 8.77 53.80
N GLY A 46 -27.35 7.66 53.72
CA GLY A 46 -28.80 7.69 53.56
C GLY A 46 -29.41 6.29 53.51
N LYS A 47 -30.54 6.11 54.18
CA LYS A 47 -31.14 4.84 54.61
C LYS A 47 -31.60 3.92 53.45
N ARG A 48 -31.53 2.61 53.73
CA ARG A 48 -32.04 1.42 53.01
C ARG A 48 -33.07 1.66 51.89
N LYS A 49 -32.80 1.10 50.71
CA LYS A 49 -33.84 0.47 49.85
C LYS A 49 -33.24 -0.68 49.04
N LYS A 50 -33.69 -1.91 49.31
CA LYS A 50 -33.37 -3.12 48.55
C LYS A 50 -34.03 -3.00 47.16
N LEU A 51 -33.37 -2.36 46.21
CA LEU A 51 -33.79 -2.31 44.81
C LEU A 51 -32.59 -1.99 43.91
N LYS A 52 -31.49 -2.76 44.01
CA LYS A 52 -30.24 -2.40 43.30
C LYS A 52 -29.40 -3.56 42.75
N VAL A 53 -29.88 -4.80 42.84
CA VAL A 53 -29.11 -5.98 42.34
C VAL A 53 -29.44 -6.29 40.88
N VAL A 54 -30.67 -6.04 40.41
CA VAL A 54 -31.10 -6.39 39.04
C VAL A 54 -30.48 -5.45 37.99
N LYS A 55 -30.54 -4.13 38.20
CA LYS A 55 -29.95 -3.13 37.28
C LYS A 55 -28.42 -3.24 37.11
N ASN A 56 -27.71 -3.69 38.14
CA ASN A 56 -26.26 -3.87 38.08
C ASN A 56 -25.87 -5.12 37.27
N LYS A 57 -26.77 -6.11 37.17
CA LYS A 57 -26.56 -7.32 36.37
C LYS A 57 -26.79 -7.04 34.88
N GLU A 58 -27.86 -6.32 34.55
CA GLU A 58 -28.13 -5.86 33.17
C GLU A 58 -27.01 -4.95 32.65
N ALA A 59 -26.61 -3.93 33.42
CA ALA A 59 -25.52 -3.03 33.02
C ALA A 59 -24.19 -3.77 32.81
N LYS A 60 -23.88 -4.80 33.60
CA LYS A 60 -22.70 -5.64 33.39
C LYS A 60 -22.80 -6.49 32.13
N ASN A 61 -24.00 -6.98 31.81
CA ASN A 61 -24.24 -7.77 30.61
C ASN A 61 -24.11 -6.91 29.35
N GLU A 62 -24.65 -5.68 29.38
CA GLU A 62 -24.49 -4.69 28.31
C GLU A 62 -23.02 -4.31 28.07
N ILE A 63 -22.23 -4.17 29.13
CA ILE A 63 -20.77 -3.90 29.02
C ILE A 63 -20.04 -5.09 28.38
N ILE A 64 -20.43 -6.33 28.70
CA ILE A 64 -19.87 -7.54 28.09
C ILE A 64 -20.22 -7.60 26.60
N GLU A 65 -21.50 -7.40 26.25
CA GLU A 65 -21.95 -7.38 24.86
C GLU A 65 -21.28 -6.24 24.05
N LEU A 66 -21.08 -5.08 24.67
CA LEU A 66 -20.36 -3.97 24.06
C LEU A 66 -18.89 -4.34 23.79
N LYS A 67 -18.22 -4.96 24.75
CA LYS A 67 -16.82 -5.40 24.61
C LYS A 67 -16.68 -6.45 23.50
N GLU A 68 -17.59 -7.41 23.42
CA GLU A 68 -17.61 -8.41 22.35
C GLU A 68 -17.86 -7.76 20.98
N SER A 69 -18.83 -6.85 20.90
CA SER A 69 -19.12 -6.10 19.66
C SER A 69 -17.93 -5.26 19.21
N MET A 70 -17.22 -4.62 20.14
CA MET A 70 -16.00 -3.87 19.84
C MET A 70 -14.85 -4.76 19.38
N ASN A 71 -14.73 -5.98 19.92
CA ASN A 71 -13.70 -6.93 19.47
C ASN A 71 -13.94 -7.34 18.02
N VAL A 72 -15.19 -7.60 17.63
CA VAL A 72 -15.56 -7.91 16.24
C VAL A 72 -15.21 -6.74 15.30
N VAL A 73 -15.49 -5.50 15.71
CA VAL A 73 -15.13 -4.32 14.92
C VAL A 73 -13.60 -4.17 14.80
N ALA A 74 -12.86 -4.40 15.89
CA ALA A 74 -11.40 -4.33 15.87
C ALA A 74 -10.77 -5.42 14.98
N GLU A 75 -11.34 -6.62 14.96
CA GLU A 75 -10.93 -7.70 14.05
C GLU A 75 -11.22 -7.35 12.59
N ALA A 76 -12.43 -6.86 12.28
CA ALA A 76 -12.81 -6.45 10.94
C ALA A 76 -11.91 -5.32 10.39
N LEU A 77 -11.54 -4.34 11.24
CA LEU A 77 -10.60 -3.28 10.86
C LEU A 77 -9.20 -3.82 10.59
N ARG A 78 -8.73 -4.78 11.42
CA ARG A 78 -7.42 -5.40 11.26
C ARG A 78 -7.32 -6.21 9.97
N GLU A 79 -8.38 -6.95 9.66
CA GLU A 79 -8.50 -7.73 8.42
C GLU A 79 -8.60 -6.80 7.20
N GLY A 80 -9.44 -5.76 7.26
CA GLY A 80 -9.55 -4.76 6.20
C GLY A 80 -8.21 -4.07 5.91
N ASN A 81 -7.46 -3.70 6.94
CA ASN A 81 -6.13 -3.11 6.80
C ASN A 81 -5.11 -4.10 6.23
N ALA A 82 -5.23 -5.39 6.54
CA ALA A 82 -4.38 -6.43 5.94
C ALA A 82 -4.68 -6.60 4.45
N ALA A 83 -5.96 -6.66 4.07
CA ALA A 83 -6.39 -6.75 2.68
C ALA A 83 -5.98 -5.54 1.84
N ILE A 84 -6.05 -4.32 2.38
CA ILE A 84 -5.58 -3.10 1.70
C ILE A 84 -4.07 -3.17 1.47
N ARG A 85 -3.30 -3.60 2.48
CA ARG A 85 -1.84 -3.72 2.37
C ARG A 85 -1.44 -4.76 1.32
N GLU A 86 -2.13 -5.90 1.29
CA GLU A 86 -1.94 -6.94 0.27
C GLU A 86 -2.29 -6.44 -1.13
N GLY A 87 -3.45 -5.78 -1.28
CA GLY A 87 -3.86 -5.16 -2.54
C GLY A 87 -2.86 -4.12 -3.06
N ASN A 88 -2.26 -3.34 -2.16
CA ASN A 88 -1.21 -2.39 -2.50
C ASN A 88 0.09 -3.08 -2.95
N GLU A 89 0.47 -4.21 -2.35
CA GLU A 89 1.65 -4.97 -2.78
C GLU A 89 1.44 -5.62 -4.15
N ILE A 90 0.27 -6.22 -4.39
CA ILE A 90 -0.09 -6.79 -5.70
C ILE A 90 -0.04 -5.71 -6.79
N THR A 91 -0.58 -4.52 -6.48
CA THR A 91 -0.56 -3.39 -7.40
C THR A 91 0.87 -2.92 -7.65
N ARG A 92 1.72 -2.85 -6.62
CA ARG A 92 3.12 -2.46 -6.74
C ARG A 92 3.93 -3.47 -7.56
N GLU A 93 3.71 -4.77 -7.36
CA GLU A 93 4.41 -5.84 -8.06
C GLU A 93 4.06 -5.86 -9.55
N ARG A 94 2.78 -5.65 -9.90
CA ARG A 94 2.37 -5.47 -11.30
C ARG A 94 3.11 -4.31 -11.99
N HIS A 95 3.25 -3.18 -11.30
CA HIS A 95 4.00 -2.04 -11.85
C HIS A 95 5.51 -2.28 -11.99
N LYS A 96 6.11 -3.24 -11.27
CA LYS A 96 7.54 -3.57 -11.42
C LYS A 96 7.83 -4.34 -12.72
N HIS A 97 6.83 -5.04 -13.26
CA HIS A 97 6.98 -5.88 -14.45
C HIS A 97 6.37 -5.26 -15.71
N GLU A 98 5.67 -4.14 -15.59
CA GLU A 98 5.24 -3.36 -16.73
C GLU A 98 6.36 -2.43 -17.18
N LEU A 99 6.74 -2.52 -18.47
CA LEU A 99 7.63 -1.54 -19.07
C LEU A 99 7.00 -0.15 -18.94
N PRO A 100 7.80 0.90 -18.71
CA PRO A 100 7.28 2.25 -18.61
C PRO A 100 6.42 2.59 -19.84
N PRO A 101 5.31 3.31 -19.65
CA PRO A 101 4.48 3.74 -20.77
C PRO A 101 5.33 4.61 -21.71
N ILE A 102 5.57 4.10 -22.91
CA ILE A 102 6.25 4.82 -23.98
C ILE A 102 5.19 5.57 -24.81
N SER A 103 5.47 6.83 -25.13
CA SER A 103 4.61 7.63 -25.98
C SER A 103 4.67 7.17 -27.45
N GLY A 104 3.68 7.60 -28.24
CA GLY A 104 3.68 7.35 -29.68
C GLY A 104 4.89 7.99 -30.38
N GLU A 105 5.31 9.19 -29.95
CA GLU A 105 6.47 9.87 -30.51
C GLU A 105 7.79 9.16 -30.19
N GLU A 106 7.96 8.69 -28.94
CA GLU A 106 9.11 7.87 -28.57
C GLU A 106 9.12 6.53 -29.34
N THR A 107 7.96 5.90 -29.54
CA THR A 107 7.83 4.68 -30.35
C THR A 107 8.22 4.94 -31.81
N TRP A 108 7.82 6.08 -32.37
CA TRP A 108 8.19 6.47 -33.72
C TRP A 108 9.70 6.66 -33.88
N ASN A 109 10.32 7.37 -32.94
CA ASN A 109 11.76 7.61 -32.94
C ASN A 109 12.55 6.31 -32.76
N LEU A 110 12.10 5.41 -31.87
CA LEU A 110 12.70 4.09 -31.68
C LEU A 110 12.74 3.27 -32.98
N ILE A 111 11.61 3.19 -33.69
CA ILE A 111 11.55 2.44 -34.96
C ILE A 111 12.46 3.08 -36.02
N LYS A 112 12.52 4.41 -36.05
CA LYS A 112 13.40 5.16 -36.96
C LYS A 112 14.88 4.91 -36.65
N GLU A 113 15.25 4.88 -35.37
CA GLU A 113 16.62 4.59 -34.91
C GLU A 113 17.06 3.16 -35.22
N CYS A 114 16.12 2.19 -35.24
CA CYS A 114 16.40 0.83 -35.71
C CYS A 114 16.70 0.74 -37.22
N GLY A 115 16.65 1.86 -37.97
CA GLY A 115 17.05 1.91 -39.37
C GLY A 115 16.05 1.28 -40.34
N CYS A 116 14.77 1.24 -39.97
CA CYS A 116 13.67 0.85 -40.87
C CYS A 116 13.48 1.89 -41.98
N ASP A 117 13.16 1.41 -43.18
CA ASP A 117 12.95 2.29 -44.34
C ASP A 117 11.72 3.17 -44.15
N THR A 118 11.75 4.40 -44.67
CA THR A 118 10.66 5.37 -44.49
C THR A 118 9.31 4.85 -44.99
N ASP A 119 9.32 4.01 -46.02
CA ASP A 119 8.12 3.40 -46.63
C ASP A 119 7.48 2.33 -45.73
N SER A 120 8.28 1.64 -44.92
CA SER A 120 7.81 0.63 -43.96
C SER A 120 7.55 1.21 -42.58
N LEU A 121 8.20 2.33 -42.23
CA LEU A 121 8.12 3.01 -40.93
C LEU A 121 6.68 3.22 -40.45
N THR A 122 5.81 3.77 -41.30
CA THR A 122 4.40 4.02 -40.94
C THR A 122 3.64 2.73 -40.68
N LYS A 123 3.87 1.69 -41.49
CA LYS A 123 3.21 0.38 -41.33
C LYS A 123 3.66 -0.31 -40.04
N ILE A 124 4.97 -0.24 -39.75
CA ILE A 124 5.56 -0.79 -38.53
C ILE A 124 5.01 -0.04 -37.31
N TYR A 125 5.01 1.29 -37.33
CA TYR A 125 4.45 2.10 -36.25
C TYR A 125 2.99 1.72 -35.95
N CYS A 126 2.15 1.62 -36.98
CA CYS A 126 0.76 1.20 -36.80
C CYS A 126 0.62 -0.24 -36.27
N ALA A 127 1.50 -1.16 -36.67
CA ALA A 127 1.47 -2.54 -36.21
C ALA A 127 1.91 -2.67 -34.74
N VAL A 128 2.95 -1.94 -34.36
CA VAL A 128 3.52 -1.95 -33.00
C VAL A 128 2.60 -1.24 -32.01
N MET A 129 2.03 -0.09 -32.38
CA MET A 129 1.12 0.65 -31.49
C MET A 129 -0.20 -0.09 -31.21
N LYS A 130 -0.58 -1.07 -32.04
CA LYS A 130 -1.75 -1.93 -31.84
C LYS A 130 -1.47 -3.13 -30.95
N ASP A 131 -0.20 -3.49 -30.75
CA ASP A 131 0.22 -4.72 -30.08
C ASP A 131 1.32 -4.45 -29.06
N LYS A 132 0.93 -4.52 -27.77
CA LYS A 132 1.84 -4.25 -26.65
C LYS A 132 3.00 -5.24 -26.57
N ASP A 133 2.81 -6.48 -27.03
CA ASP A 133 3.87 -7.49 -26.97
C ASP A 133 4.91 -7.26 -28.06
N LYS A 134 4.50 -6.80 -29.25
CA LYS A 134 5.43 -6.34 -30.29
C LYS A 134 6.27 -5.17 -29.80
N LEU A 135 5.64 -4.19 -29.16
CA LEU A 135 6.34 -3.03 -28.59
C LEU A 135 7.34 -3.43 -27.51
N ARG A 136 6.92 -4.30 -26.58
CA ARG A 136 7.81 -4.86 -25.54
C ARG A 136 9.00 -5.59 -26.16
N MET A 137 8.77 -6.38 -27.22
CA MET A 137 9.83 -7.12 -27.89
C MET A 137 10.84 -6.20 -28.56
N ILE A 138 10.40 -5.10 -29.18
CA ILE A 138 11.31 -4.09 -29.76
C ILE A 138 12.13 -3.42 -28.65
N LEU A 139 11.52 -3.03 -27.54
CA LEU A 139 12.20 -2.36 -26.42
C LEU A 139 13.26 -3.23 -25.75
N GLN A 140 13.08 -4.54 -25.78
CA GLN A 140 14.04 -5.51 -25.21
C GLN A 140 15.05 -6.02 -26.24
N CYS A 141 14.89 -5.66 -27.52
CA CYS A 141 15.74 -6.15 -28.59
C CYS A 141 17.08 -5.40 -28.59
N PRO A 142 18.22 -6.11 -28.72
CA PRO A 142 19.49 -5.46 -29.00
C PRO A 142 19.40 -4.60 -30.27
N PRO A 143 19.99 -3.39 -30.29
CA PRO A 143 19.94 -2.49 -31.45
C PRO A 143 20.35 -3.16 -32.77
N GLU A 144 21.32 -4.08 -32.72
CA GLU A 144 21.86 -4.80 -33.88
C GLU A 144 20.85 -5.78 -34.49
N ALA A 145 19.92 -6.30 -33.69
CA ALA A 145 18.91 -7.27 -34.12
C ALA A 145 17.53 -6.63 -34.35
N CYS A 146 17.31 -5.41 -33.83
CA CYS A 146 16.03 -4.71 -33.84
C CYS A 146 15.37 -4.68 -35.23
N LYS A 147 16.13 -4.30 -36.26
CA LYS A 147 15.62 -4.22 -37.64
C LYS A 147 15.09 -5.56 -38.15
N ALA A 148 15.85 -6.64 -37.95
CA ALA A 148 15.46 -7.97 -38.43
C ALA A 148 14.21 -8.47 -37.70
N VAL A 149 14.17 -8.27 -36.38
CA VAL A 149 13.04 -8.64 -35.52
C VAL A 149 11.78 -7.87 -35.91
N ILE A 150 11.88 -6.56 -36.14
CA ILE A 150 10.77 -5.73 -36.64
C ILE A 150 10.26 -6.24 -37.99
N MET A 151 11.16 -6.50 -38.94
CA MET A 151 10.76 -6.95 -40.28
C MET A 151 10.06 -8.31 -40.23
N GLN A 152 10.50 -9.22 -39.37
CA GLN A 152 9.84 -10.51 -39.13
C GLN A 152 8.44 -10.35 -38.50
N MET A 153 8.26 -9.39 -37.58
CA MET A 153 6.98 -9.12 -36.92
C MET A 153 5.90 -8.49 -37.79
N VAL A 154 6.31 -7.74 -38.83
CA VAL A 154 5.41 -6.97 -39.71
C VAL A 154 5.15 -7.68 -41.04
N SER A 155 6.03 -8.59 -41.45
CA SER A 155 5.90 -9.36 -42.71
C SER A 155 5.30 -10.76 -42.55
N GLY A 156 5.07 -11.20 -41.30
CA GLY A 156 4.42 -12.46 -40.98
C GLY A 156 2.89 -12.40 -41.08
#